data_AF-A0A6J7MRD3-F1
#
_entry.id   AF-A0A6J7MRD3-F1
#
_cell.length_a   1.000
_cell.length_b   1.000
_cell.length_c   1.000
_cell.angle_alpha   90.00
_cell.angle_beta   90.00
_cell.angle_gamma   90.00
#
_symmetry.space_group_name_H-M   'P 1'
#
loop_
_entity.id
_entity.type
_entity.pdbx_description
1 polymer ?
#
loop_
_entity_poly.entity_id
_entity_poly.type
_entity_poly.pdbx_seq_one_letter_code
_entity_poly.pdbx_strand_id
1 'polypeptide(L)'
;MLSFGPVTYMDVQKTGCTFISDVLKKTLNLQPIVEIKHGRFDRSKTADDFVIISRRDPYSQWVSLYNYGCMNLGWLYVRLKSFGLSDQLYTRNKEGLNAFVSYLLHSQNSHLLGEGYQQSKHLDLGFQSYRYLAMSLAKPSSVYQHFKTPADLMENFQNYSIINFEIRTSRLNSDLNHLLTQVIPQYVRKDVSVKEIIAGSSFGNESIKFVSVDDLAPSTRGLIEIKEKLLLNLGIND
;
A
#
# COMPACT_ATOMS: atom_id res chain seq x y z
N MET A 1 7.61 6.39 3.06
CA MET A 1 8.95 5.87 2.91
C MET A 1 9.69 6.04 4.21
N LEU A 2 10.30 4.96 4.69
CA LEU A 2 11.21 4.93 5.82
C LEU A 2 12.55 4.42 5.31
N SER A 3 13.56 5.28 5.25
CA SER A 3 14.89 4.92 4.75
C SER A 3 15.91 4.93 5.88
N PHE A 4 16.76 3.91 5.89
CA PHE A 4 17.87 3.70 6.83
C PHE A 4 19.22 3.87 6.13
N GLY A 5 19.25 4.33 4.88
CA GLY A 5 20.41 4.26 3.99
C GLY A 5 20.28 3.05 3.06
N PRO A 6 20.98 1.93 3.32
CA PRO A 6 20.95 0.75 2.44
C PRO A 6 19.61 0.01 2.43
N VAL A 7 18.76 0.20 3.45
CA VAL A 7 17.42 -0.41 3.53
C VAL A 7 16.35 0.68 3.46
N THR A 8 15.37 0.51 2.57
CA THR A 8 14.24 1.44 2.45
C THR A 8 12.92 0.69 2.45
N TYR A 9 12.01 1.07 3.34
CA TYR A 9 10.64 0.56 3.37
C TYR A 9 9.65 1.54 2.73
N MET A 10 8.92 1.05 1.74
CA MET A 10 7.85 1.73 1.02
C MET A 10 6.51 1.44 1.72
N ASP A 11 6.07 2.40 2.52
CA ASP A 11 4.88 2.34 3.41
C ASP A 11 3.55 2.56 2.67
N VAL A 12 3.13 1.59 1.86
CA VAL A 12 1.82 1.63 1.19
C VAL A 12 0.70 1.81 2.23
N GLN A 13 -0.28 2.66 1.95
CA GLN A 13 -1.34 2.94 2.92
C GLN A 13 -2.23 1.70 3.14
N LYS A 14 -2.56 1.42 4.42
CA LYS A 14 -3.48 0.33 4.84
C LYS A 14 -2.96 -1.10 4.66
N THR A 15 -1.64 -1.28 4.64
CA THR A 15 -0.96 -2.58 4.53
C THR A 15 -0.20 -2.98 5.81
N GLY A 16 -0.62 -2.47 6.98
CA GLY A 16 0.11 -2.69 8.24
C GLY A 16 1.39 -1.85 8.39
N CYS A 17 1.52 -0.77 7.60
CA CYS A 17 2.75 0.00 7.50
C CYS A 17 3.26 0.61 8.82
N THR A 18 2.37 0.97 9.74
CA THR A 18 2.75 1.45 11.08
C THR A 18 3.46 0.36 11.88
N PHE A 19 2.91 -0.87 11.87
CA PHE A 19 3.50 -2.01 12.54
C PHE A 19 4.86 -2.38 11.93
N ILE A 20 4.93 -2.46 10.61
CA ILE A 20 6.19 -2.75 9.89
C ILE A 20 7.26 -1.72 10.24
N SER A 21 6.92 -0.42 10.18
CA SER A 21 7.85 0.65 10.49
C SER A 21 8.39 0.57 11.92
N ASP A 22 7.51 0.27 12.88
CA ASP A 22 7.89 0.10 14.29
C ASP A 22 8.83 -1.10 14.50
N VAL A 23 8.50 -2.25 13.91
CA VAL A 23 9.36 -3.45 13.94
C VAL A 23 10.72 -3.16 13.32
N LEU A 24 10.78 -2.52 12.14
CA LEU A 24 12.05 -2.20 11.49
C LEU A 24 12.91 -1.26 12.34
N LYS A 25 12.33 -0.20 12.90
CA LYS A 25 13.05 0.74 13.79
C LYS A 25 13.59 0.08 15.05
N LYS A 26 12.85 -0.88 15.61
CA LYS A 26 13.28 -1.65 16.78
C LYS A 26 14.28 -2.75 16.44
N THR A 27 14.34 -3.22 15.20
CA THR A 27 15.14 -4.42 14.87
C THR A 27 16.45 -4.08 14.17
N LEU A 28 16.46 -3.07 13.31
CA LEU A 28 17.63 -2.72 12.52
C LEU A 28 18.70 -2.02 13.38
N ASN A 29 19.97 -2.32 13.10
CA ASN A 29 21.13 -1.65 13.67
C ASN A 29 21.46 -0.32 12.97
N LEU A 30 20.51 0.18 12.18
CA LEU A 30 20.60 1.41 11.40
C LEU A 30 19.62 2.44 11.97
N GLN A 31 19.98 3.72 11.87
CA GLN A 31 19.07 4.81 12.24
C GLN A 31 18.30 5.29 11.00
N PRO A 32 16.99 5.63 11.13
CA PRO A 32 16.27 6.28 10.05
C PRO A 32 16.92 7.59 9.65
N ILE A 33 17.20 7.76 8.36
CA ILE A 33 17.71 9.03 7.79
C ILE A 33 16.60 9.83 7.11
N VAL A 34 15.53 9.15 6.66
CA VAL A 34 14.35 9.78 6.06
C VAL A 34 13.10 9.06 6.53
N GLU A 35 12.12 9.83 7.00
CA GLU A 35 10.79 9.33 7.36
C GLU A 35 9.70 10.26 6.82
N ILE A 36 9.09 9.84 5.72
CA ILE A 36 8.02 10.60 5.05
C ILE A 36 6.84 9.65 4.89
N LYS A 37 5.73 9.89 5.58
CA LYS A 37 4.53 9.04 5.46
C LYS A 37 4.05 8.97 4.01
N HIS A 38 3.95 7.77 3.48
CA HIS A 38 3.55 7.49 2.10
C HIS A 38 4.42 8.20 1.04
N GLY A 39 5.66 8.55 1.40
CA GLY A 39 6.63 9.16 0.50
C GLY A 39 7.06 8.24 -0.64
N ARG A 40 7.43 8.84 -1.77
CA ARG A 40 7.86 8.14 -3.00
C ARG A 40 9.38 7.96 -3.04
N PHE A 41 9.82 7.00 -3.85
CA PHE A 41 11.23 6.81 -4.17
C PHE A 41 11.64 7.75 -5.31
N ASP A 42 12.03 8.99 -4.96
CA ASP A 42 12.29 10.07 -5.92
C ASP A 42 13.77 10.19 -6.33
N ARG A 43 14.45 9.06 -6.45
CA ARG A 43 15.82 8.97 -6.99
C ARG A 43 16.00 7.70 -7.78
N SER A 44 17.13 7.60 -8.49
CA SER A 44 17.50 6.34 -9.14
C SER A 44 17.87 5.29 -8.08
N LYS A 45 17.47 4.04 -8.32
CA LYS A 45 17.89 2.89 -7.52
C LYS A 45 19.36 2.56 -7.83
N THR A 46 20.15 2.30 -6.79
CA THR A 46 21.53 1.80 -6.92
C THR A 46 21.60 0.30 -6.57
N ALA A 47 22.76 -0.31 -6.80
CA ALA A 47 22.99 -1.72 -6.44
C ALA A 47 22.93 -1.96 -4.92
N ASP A 48 23.31 -0.95 -4.13
CA ASP A 48 23.32 -1.03 -2.67
C ASP A 48 21.94 -0.87 -2.04
N ASP A 49 20.94 -0.44 -2.82
CA ASP A 49 19.58 -0.27 -2.33
C ASP A 49 18.87 -1.60 -2.16
N PHE A 50 18.39 -1.86 -0.94
CA PHE A 50 17.44 -2.90 -0.62
C PHE A 50 16.07 -2.31 -0.30
N VAL A 51 15.13 -2.41 -1.25
CA VAL A 51 13.79 -1.82 -1.13
C VAL A 51 12.76 -2.87 -0.72
N ILE A 52 12.09 -2.61 0.38
CA ILE A 52 11.00 -3.41 0.91
C ILE A 52 9.70 -2.69 0.60
N ILE A 53 8.68 -3.41 0.15
CA ILE A 53 7.30 -2.90 0.08
C ILE A 53 6.38 -3.83 0.87
N SER A 54 5.20 -3.34 1.21
CA SER A 54 4.14 -4.18 1.75
C SER A 54 2.90 -4.11 0.87
N ARG A 55 2.20 -5.24 0.71
CA ARG A 55 0.91 -5.30 0.06
C ARG A 55 -0.16 -5.94 0.93
N ARG A 56 -1.41 -5.70 0.54
CA ARG A 56 -2.59 -6.31 1.13
C ARG A 56 -3.51 -6.77 0.02
N ASP A 57 -4.30 -7.80 0.30
CA ASP A 57 -5.47 -8.14 -0.49
C ASP A 57 -6.33 -6.86 -0.75
N PRO A 58 -6.65 -6.54 -2.01
CA PRO A 58 -7.28 -5.26 -2.33
C PRO A 58 -8.67 -5.11 -1.72
N TYR A 59 -9.45 -6.18 -1.57
CA TYR A 59 -10.75 -6.12 -0.87
C TYR A 59 -10.58 -5.66 0.57
N SER A 60 -9.67 -6.34 1.29
CA SER A 60 -9.33 -6.01 2.67
C SER A 60 -8.73 -4.61 2.82
N GLN A 61 -7.97 -4.15 1.83
CA GLN A 61 -7.38 -2.82 1.81
C GLN A 61 -8.44 -1.72 1.64
N TRP A 62 -9.39 -1.91 0.72
CA TRP A 62 -10.52 -1.00 0.52
C TRP A 62 -11.39 -0.86 1.77
N VAL A 63 -11.75 -1.99 2.39
CA VAL A 63 -12.49 -2.02 3.66
C VAL A 63 -11.72 -1.31 4.77
N SER A 64 -10.40 -1.52 4.86
CA SER A 64 -9.57 -0.85 5.85
C SER A 64 -9.48 0.66 5.62
N LEU A 65 -9.44 1.11 4.36
CA LEU A 65 -9.44 2.53 4.02
C LEU A 65 -10.79 3.17 4.35
N TYR A 66 -11.90 2.50 4.03
CA TYR A 66 -13.25 2.96 4.32
C TYR A 66 -13.49 3.10 5.84
N ASN A 67 -13.20 2.05 6.61
CA ASN A 67 -13.36 2.07 8.07
C ASN A 67 -12.54 3.20 8.72
N TYR A 68 -11.33 3.45 8.22
CA TYR A 68 -10.52 4.57 8.70
C TYR A 68 -11.13 5.94 8.39
N GLY A 69 -11.68 6.11 7.18
CA GLY A 69 -12.39 7.34 6.80
C GLY A 69 -13.68 7.55 7.60
N CYS A 70 -14.40 6.47 7.97
CA CYS A 70 -15.57 6.52 8.85
C CYS A 70 -15.27 7.08 10.25
N MET A 71 -14.02 6.95 10.71
CA MET A 71 -13.51 7.57 11.94
C MET A 71 -13.16 9.06 11.76
N ASN A 72 -13.44 9.65 10.59
CA ASN A 72 -13.04 10.99 10.19
C ASN A 72 -11.51 11.18 10.13
N LEU A 73 -10.78 10.11 9.81
CA LEU A 73 -9.32 10.10 9.79
C LEU A 73 -8.75 9.95 8.38
N GLY A 74 -7.55 10.50 8.20
CA GLY A 74 -6.76 10.36 6.98
C GLY A 74 -7.04 11.44 5.94
N TRP A 75 -6.04 11.65 5.08
CA TRP A 75 -6.09 12.71 4.07
C TRP A 75 -7.25 12.51 3.08
N LEU A 76 -7.60 11.26 2.74
CA LEU A 76 -8.68 10.99 1.79
C LEU A 76 -10.04 11.41 2.34
N TYR A 77 -10.31 11.16 3.63
CA TYR A 77 -11.51 11.68 4.29
C TYR A 77 -11.56 13.20 4.22
N VAL A 78 -10.47 13.87 4.61
CA VAL A 78 -10.37 15.35 4.57
C VAL A 78 -10.65 15.88 3.17
N ARG A 79 -10.12 15.21 2.14
CA ARG A 79 -10.32 15.60 0.75
C ARG A 79 -11.75 15.36 0.26
N LEU A 80 -12.35 14.21 0.53
CA LEU A 80 -13.75 13.95 0.16
C LEU A 80 -14.70 14.88 0.91
N LYS A 81 -14.39 15.23 2.16
CA LYS A 81 -15.11 16.25 2.92
C LYS A 81 -15.00 17.63 2.28
N SER A 82 -13.83 18.05 1.79
CA SER A 82 -13.70 19.34 1.09
C SER A 82 -14.49 19.41 -0.22
N PHE A 83 -14.87 18.27 -0.79
CA PHE A 83 -15.77 18.18 -1.95
C PHE A 83 -17.24 18.00 -1.56
N GLY A 84 -17.59 18.00 -0.26
CA GLY A 84 -18.96 17.78 0.20
C GLY A 84 -19.46 16.33 0.03
N LEU A 85 -18.56 15.37 -0.17
CA LEU A 85 -18.88 13.97 -0.44
C LEU A 85 -18.85 13.07 0.79
N SER A 86 -18.32 13.55 1.93
CA SER A 86 -18.09 12.72 3.11
C SER A 86 -19.38 12.09 3.64
N ASP A 87 -20.47 12.86 3.69
CA ASP A 87 -21.71 12.44 4.33
C ASP A 87 -22.45 11.39 3.50
N GLN A 88 -22.26 11.44 2.17
CA GLN A 88 -22.82 10.47 1.23
C GLN A 88 -22.00 9.18 1.18
N LEU A 89 -20.67 9.30 1.26
CA LEU A 89 -19.78 8.16 1.07
C LEU A 89 -19.40 7.45 2.36
N TYR A 90 -19.46 8.08 3.54
CA TYR A 90 -19.05 7.47 4.83
C TYR A 90 -20.24 7.23 5.77
N THR A 91 -21.25 6.50 5.29
CA THR A 91 -22.48 6.19 6.07
C THR A 91 -22.30 5.07 7.10
N ARG A 92 -21.08 4.52 7.24
CA ARG A 92 -20.70 3.51 8.24
C ARG A 92 -21.50 2.20 8.17
N ASN A 93 -22.04 1.89 7.00
CA ASN A 93 -22.76 0.65 6.69
C ASN A 93 -22.28 0.07 5.35
N LYS A 94 -22.82 -1.10 4.98
CA LYS A 94 -22.48 -1.81 3.74
C LYS A 94 -22.82 -0.99 2.50
N GLU A 95 -23.93 -0.26 2.50
CA GLU A 95 -24.35 0.59 1.38
C GLU A 95 -23.30 1.68 1.11
N GLY A 96 -22.82 2.34 2.18
CA GLY A 96 -21.75 3.33 2.10
C GLY A 96 -20.43 2.75 1.63
N LEU A 97 -20.06 1.55 2.10
CA LEU A 97 -18.83 0.87 1.63
C LEU A 97 -18.87 0.65 0.12
N ASN A 98 -19.98 0.14 -0.40
CA ASN A 98 -20.15 -0.13 -1.82
C ASN A 98 -20.18 1.16 -2.64
N ALA A 99 -20.94 2.17 -2.19
CA ALA A 99 -20.98 3.48 -2.83
C ALA A 99 -19.58 4.14 -2.87
N PHE A 100 -18.84 4.08 -1.75
CA PHE A 100 -17.48 4.58 -1.64
C PHE A 100 -16.54 3.91 -2.65
N VAL A 101 -16.48 2.57 -2.66
CA VAL A 101 -15.59 1.85 -3.58
C VAL A 101 -15.97 2.11 -5.03
N SER A 102 -17.25 1.99 -5.39
CA SER A 102 -17.72 2.23 -6.75
C SER A 102 -17.44 3.66 -7.22
N TYR A 103 -17.63 4.65 -6.35
CA TYR A 103 -17.37 6.04 -6.67
C TYR A 103 -15.87 6.28 -6.92
N LEU A 104 -14.98 5.82 -6.05
CA LEU A 104 -13.54 6.10 -6.19
C LEU A 104 -12.87 5.30 -7.32
N LEU A 105 -13.41 4.13 -7.68
CA LEU A 105 -12.91 3.32 -8.80
C LEU A 105 -13.42 3.81 -10.18
N HIS A 106 -14.35 4.76 -10.21
CA HIS A 106 -14.79 5.36 -11.46
C HIS A 106 -13.72 6.30 -12.03
N SER A 107 -13.28 6.07 -13.27
CA SER A 107 -12.15 6.80 -13.88
C SER A 107 -12.34 8.32 -13.93
N GLN A 108 -13.58 8.77 -14.10
CA GLN A 108 -13.96 10.18 -14.07
C GLN A 108 -13.64 10.87 -12.73
N ASN A 109 -13.62 10.11 -11.63
CA ASN A 109 -13.36 10.61 -10.28
C ASN A 109 -11.88 10.61 -9.90
N SER A 110 -10.98 10.17 -10.79
CA SER A 110 -9.53 10.05 -10.50
C SER A 110 -8.88 11.37 -10.05
N HIS A 111 -9.33 12.51 -10.57
CA HIS A 111 -8.85 13.84 -10.18
C HIS A 111 -9.16 14.19 -8.71
N LEU A 112 -10.21 13.60 -8.15
CA LEU A 112 -10.64 13.81 -6.76
C LEU A 112 -9.74 13.10 -5.76
N LEU A 113 -8.94 12.11 -6.17
CA LEU A 113 -8.10 11.34 -5.24
C LEU A 113 -6.72 11.96 -5.03
N GLY A 114 -6.30 12.90 -5.88
CA GLY A 114 -4.97 13.50 -5.73
C GLY A 114 -3.86 12.46 -5.88
N GLU A 115 -2.76 12.65 -5.15
CA GLU A 115 -1.54 11.83 -5.25
C GLU A 115 -1.02 11.69 -6.70
N GLY A 116 -1.47 12.47 -7.68
CA GLY A 116 -1.13 12.26 -9.10
C GLY A 116 -1.82 11.04 -9.75
N TYR A 117 -2.83 10.42 -9.13
CA TYR A 117 -3.55 9.26 -9.67
C TYR A 117 -4.12 9.49 -11.07
N GLN A 118 -4.59 10.70 -11.36
CA GLN A 118 -5.08 11.06 -12.69
C GLN A 118 -4.04 10.88 -13.81
N GLN A 119 -2.73 10.89 -13.49
CA GLN A 119 -1.66 10.67 -14.45
C GLN A 119 -1.62 9.22 -14.97
N SER A 120 -2.19 8.26 -14.24
CA SER A 120 -2.26 6.85 -14.65
C SER A 120 -3.62 6.47 -15.25
N LYS A 121 -4.46 7.45 -15.63
CA LYS A 121 -5.82 7.17 -16.12
C LYS A 121 -5.86 6.22 -17.33
N HIS A 122 -4.84 6.25 -18.19
CA HIS A 122 -4.75 5.40 -19.39
C HIS A 122 -4.42 3.94 -19.05
N LEU A 123 -3.92 3.67 -17.86
CA LEU A 123 -3.64 2.32 -17.36
C LEU A 123 -4.87 1.64 -16.75
N ASP A 124 -5.99 2.37 -16.65
CA ASP A 124 -7.27 1.90 -16.11
C ASP A 124 -7.16 1.17 -14.75
N LEU A 125 -6.17 1.54 -13.95
CA LEU A 125 -5.92 0.98 -12.63
C LEU A 125 -6.90 1.54 -11.60
N GLY A 126 -7.16 0.75 -10.57
CA GLY A 126 -7.75 1.18 -9.32
C GLY A 126 -6.77 1.95 -8.46
N PHE A 127 -7.30 2.64 -7.45
CA PHE A 127 -6.51 3.56 -6.65
C PHE A 127 -5.47 2.86 -5.77
N GLN A 128 -5.74 1.65 -5.28
CA GLN A 128 -4.76 0.93 -4.46
C GLN A 128 -3.60 0.39 -5.32
N SER A 129 -3.91 -0.13 -6.51
CA SER A 129 -2.93 -0.56 -7.50
C SER A 129 -2.07 0.59 -7.98
N TYR A 130 -2.68 1.77 -8.21
CA TYR A 130 -1.91 2.97 -8.48
C TYR A 130 -0.92 3.30 -7.37
N ARG A 131 -1.37 3.28 -6.10
CA ARG A 131 -0.50 3.58 -4.96
C ARG A 131 0.64 2.61 -4.82
N TYR A 132 0.35 1.31 -4.98
CA TYR A 132 1.39 0.30 -5.01
C TYR A 132 2.37 0.60 -6.15
N LEU A 133 1.89 0.74 -7.39
CA LEU A 133 2.72 1.07 -8.54
C LEU A 133 3.59 2.32 -8.29
N ALA A 134 3.01 3.41 -7.78
CA ALA A 134 3.71 4.64 -7.50
C ALA A 134 4.87 4.47 -6.49
N MET A 135 4.74 3.53 -5.56
CA MET A 135 5.74 3.24 -4.53
C MET A 135 6.73 2.15 -4.95
N SER A 136 6.39 1.38 -5.98
CA SER A 136 7.22 0.33 -6.55
C SER A 136 8.20 0.80 -7.62
N LEU A 137 8.21 2.10 -7.96
CA LEU A 137 9.01 2.64 -9.07
C LEU A 137 9.97 3.73 -8.58
N ALA A 138 11.15 3.80 -9.20
CA ALA A 138 12.02 4.96 -9.10
C ALA A 138 11.46 6.09 -9.96
N LYS A 139 11.33 7.31 -9.40
CA LYS A 139 10.82 8.49 -10.12
C LYS A 139 9.52 8.18 -10.89
N PRO A 140 8.43 7.78 -10.19
CA PRO A 140 7.25 7.19 -10.81
C PRO A 140 6.65 8.04 -11.95
N SER A 141 6.66 9.38 -11.83
CA SER A 141 6.13 10.28 -12.85
C SER A 141 6.84 10.18 -14.20
N SER A 142 8.14 9.88 -14.25
CA SER A 142 8.82 9.62 -15.53
C SER A 142 8.53 8.21 -16.06
N VAL A 143 8.30 7.25 -15.17
CA VAL A 143 8.14 5.84 -15.56
C VAL A 143 6.74 5.52 -16.08
N TYR A 144 5.69 6.18 -15.58
CA TYR A 144 4.31 5.93 -16.03
C TYR A 144 4.11 6.06 -17.53
N GLN A 145 4.91 6.91 -18.18
CA GLN A 145 4.82 7.14 -19.62
C GLN A 145 5.31 5.95 -20.44
N HIS A 146 6.10 5.05 -19.87
CA HIS A 146 6.54 3.84 -20.55
C HIS A 146 5.40 2.82 -20.69
N PHE A 147 4.50 2.75 -19.71
CA PHE A 147 3.33 1.89 -19.78
C PHE A 147 2.25 2.52 -20.66
N LYS A 148 1.97 1.92 -21.81
CA LYS A 148 0.97 2.41 -22.76
C LYS A 148 -0.42 1.85 -22.50
N THR A 149 -0.49 0.62 -22.00
CA THR A 149 -1.73 -0.10 -21.76
C THR A 149 -1.67 -0.85 -20.43
N PRO A 150 -2.83 -1.29 -19.89
CA PRO A 150 -2.85 -2.16 -18.71
C PRO A 150 -2.06 -3.47 -18.94
N ALA A 151 -2.13 -4.04 -20.14
CA ALA A 151 -1.41 -5.28 -20.47
C ALA A 151 0.11 -5.08 -20.46
N ASP A 152 0.57 -3.99 -21.08
CA ASP A 152 1.97 -3.58 -21.11
C ASP A 152 2.53 -3.35 -19.69
N LEU A 153 1.75 -2.70 -18.82
CA LEU A 153 2.11 -2.59 -17.40
C LEU A 153 2.31 -3.97 -16.75
N MET A 154 1.35 -4.89 -16.93
CA MET A 154 1.44 -6.21 -16.29
C MET A 154 2.64 -7.03 -16.76
N GLU A 155 2.97 -6.93 -18.05
CA GLU A 155 4.12 -7.63 -18.64
C GLU A 155 5.46 -7.02 -18.21
N ASN A 156 5.53 -5.69 -18.13
CA ASN A 156 6.79 -4.98 -17.92
C ASN A 156 7.03 -4.50 -16.50
N PHE A 157 6.07 -4.61 -15.58
CA PHE A 157 6.17 -4.05 -14.22
C PHE A 157 7.47 -4.46 -13.51
N GLN A 158 7.86 -5.73 -13.59
CA GLN A 158 9.07 -6.23 -12.92
C GLN A 158 10.36 -5.59 -13.45
N ASN A 159 10.39 -5.21 -14.73
CA ASN A 159 11.56 -4.56 -15.35
C ASN A 159 11.80 -3.14 -14.81
N TYR A 160 10.76 -2.50 -14.29
CA TYR A 160 10.83 -1.14 -13.73
C TYR A 160 10.73 -1.11 -12.20
N SER A 161 10.36 -2.23 -11.58
CA SER A 161 10.19 -2.34 -10.14
C SER A 161 11.51 -2.13 -9.40
N ILE A 162 11.49 -1.33 -8.35
CA ILE A 162 12.63 -1.16 -7.44
C ILE A 162 12.64 -2.17 -6.29
N ILE A 163 11.59 -2.98 -6.16
CA ILE A 163 11.33 -3.83 -5.00
C ILE A 163 12.29 -5.01 -4.97
N ASN A 164 12.94 -5.21 -3.83
CA ASN A 164 13.75 -6.40 -3.53
C ASN A 164 12.98 -7.42 -2.68
N PHE A 165 12.06 -6.96 -1.84
CA PHE A 165 11.29 -7.83 -0.96
C PHE A 165 9.88 -7.31 -0.72
N GLU A 166 8.91 -8.20 -0.77
CA GLU A 166 7.51 -7.87 -0.51
C GLU A 166 7.00 -8.55 0.77
N ILE A 167 6.39 -7.76 1.65
CA ILE A 167 5.70 -8.23 2.85
C ILE A 167 4.20 -8.30 2.57
N ARG A 168 3.60 -9.49 2.73
CA ARG A 168 2.16 -9.67 2.56
C ARG A 168 1.46 -9.52 3.90
N THR A 169 0.41 -8.70 3.94
CA THR A 169 -0.36 -8.46 5.18
C THR A 169 -0.98 -9.76 5.73
N SER A 170 -1.36 -10.71 4.87
CA SER A 170 -1.86 -12.04 5.27
C SER A 170 -0.81 -12.94 5.93
N ARG A 171 0.47 -12.66 5.72
CA ARG A 171 1.64 -13.39 6.23
C ARG A 171 2.58 -12.46 6.99
N LEU A 172 2.05 -11.37 7.55
CA LEU A 172 2.84 -10.22 8.00
C LEU A 172 4.00 -10.61 8.92
N ASN A 173 3.69 -11.37 9.97
CA ASN A 173 4.69 -11.79 10.96
C ASN A 173 5.71 -12.77 10.37
N SER A 174 5.29 -13.71 9.52
CA SER A 174 6.20 -14.67 8.90
C SER A 174 7.11 -14.02 7.85
N ASP A 175 6.56 -13.12 7.02
CA ASP A 175 7.32 -12.40 5.99
C ASP A 175 8.33 -11.44 6.65
N LEU A 176 7.95 -10.75 7.74
CA LEU A 176 8.88 -9.93 8.53
C LEU A 176 9.98 -10.76 9.19
N ASN A 177 9.63 -11.89 9.80
CA ASN A 177 10.62 -12.76 10.40
C ASN A 177 11.60 -13.29 9.34
N HIS A 178 11.11 -13.72 8.17
CA HIS A 178 11.95 -14.18 7.07
C HIS A 178 12.87 -13.07 6.57
N LEU A 179 12.34 -11.88 6.31
CA LEU A 179 13.12 -10.70 5.91
C LEU A 179 14.28 -10.45 6.89
N LEU A 180 13.96 -10.34 8.18
CA LEU A 180 14.92 -9.92 9.21
C LEU A 180 15.91 -11.02 9.60
N THR A 181 15.57 -12.30 9.44
CA THR A 181 16.44 -13.41 9.87
C THR A 181 17.19 -14.09 8.73
N GLN A 182 16.74 -13.95 7.48
CA GLN A 182 17.30 -14.69 6.33
C GLN A 182 17.70 -13.79 5.17
N VAL A 183 16.94 -12.72 4.91
CA VAL A 183 17.17 -11.88 3.72
C VAL A 183 18.14 -10.73 4.01
N ILE A 184 17.97 -10.04 5.14
CA ILE A 184 18.83 -8.93 5.55
C ILE A 184 19.39 -9.06 6.99
N PRO A 185 19.82 -10.25 7.46
CA PRO A 185 20.27 -10.43 8.83
C PRO A 185 21.48 -9.56 9.21
N GLN A 186 22.30 -9.14 8.23
CA GLN A 186 23.44 -8.25 8.44
C GLN A 186 23.08 -6.86 8.98
N TYR A 187 21.85 -6.40 8.76
CA TYR A 187 21.36 -5.11 9.25
C TYR A 187 20.57 -5.24 10.55
N VAL A 188 20.45 -6.44 11.13
CA VAL A 188 19.70 -6.66 12.38
C VAL A 188 20.63 -6.51 13.58
N ARG A 189 20.11 -5.87 14.64
CA ARG A 189 20.80 -5.75 15.94
C ARG A 189 21.06 -7.14 16.52
N LYS A 190 22.26 -7.36 17.08
CA LYS A 190 22.64 -8.67 17.64
C LYS A 190 22.05 -8.92 19.04
N ASP A 191 21.66 -7.86 19.72
CA ASP A 191 21.12 -7.86 21.09
C ASP A 191 19.59 -7.99 21.14
N VAL A 192 18.92 -8.24 20.01
CA VAL A 192 17.46 -8.33 19.96
C VAL A 192 16.95 -9.69 19.47
N SER A 193 15.80 -10.09 20.02
CA SER A 193 15.01 -11.20 19.49
C SER A 193 13.95 -10.67 18.52
N VAL A 194 14.14 -10.93 17.22
CA VAL A 194 13.18 -10.55 16.16
C VAL A 194 11.78 -11.06 16.47
N LYS A 195 11.66 -12.30 16.93
CA LYS A 195 10.37 -12.93 17.26
C LYS A 195 9.67 -12.22 18.41
N GLU A 196 10.39 -11.86 19.46
CA GLU A 196 9.82 -11.14 20.60
C GLU A 196 9.41 -9.71 20.22
N ILE A 197 10.21 -9.02 19.39
CA ILE A 197 9.82 -7.69 18.88
C ILE A 197 8.55 -7.79 18.04
N ILE A 198 8.45 -8.77 17.14
CA ILE A 198 7.24 -8.96 16.32
C ILE A 198 6.03 -9.28 17.20
N ALA A 199 6.18 -10.15 18.21
CA ALA A 199 5.09 -10.54 19.11
C ALA A 199 4.67 -9.42 20.08
N GLY A 200 5.62 -8.63 20.57
CA GLY A 200 5.40 -7.54 21.52
C GLY A 200 5.01 -6.21 20.86
N SER A 201 5.23 -6.07 19.56
CA SER A 201 4.76 -4.89 18.83
C SER A 201 3.25 -4.98 18.68
N SER A 202 2.54 -3.98 19.21
CA SER A 202 1.09 -3.92 19.03
C SER A 202 0.76 -3.68 17.56
N PHE A 203 -0.21 -4.41 17.01
CA PHE A 203 -0.97 -3.95 15.86
C PHE A 203 -1.73 -2.69 16.29
N GLY A 204 -1.06 -1.53 16.27
CA GLY A 204 -1.57 -0.28 16.83
C GLY A 204 -2.77 0.32 16.10
N ASN A 205 -3.50 -0.45 15.29
CA ASN A 205 -4.64 -0.01 14.51
C ASN A 205 -5.61 -1.18 14.25
N GLU A 206 -6.14 -1.83 15.29
CA GLU A 206 -7.51 -2.36 15.16
C GLU A 206 -8.44 -1.16 15.04
N SER A 207 -8.53 -0.63 13.81
CA SER A 207 -9.47 0.44 13.49
C SER A 207 -10.86 -0.07 13.82
N ILE A 208 -11.71 0.80 14.38
CA ILE A 208 -13.11 0.44 14.60
C ILE A 208 -13.67 -0.10 13.28
N LYS A 209 -14.17 -1.34 13.32
CA LYS A 209 -14.73 -2.01 12.15
C LYS A 209 -16.21 -1.69 12.09
N PHE A 210 -16.58 -0.79 11.18
CA PHE A 210 -17.98 -0.52 10.87
C PHE A 210 -18.54 -1.53 9.87
N VAL A 211 -17.67 -2.01 8.97
CA VAL A 211 -17.96 -3.00 7.93
C VAL A 211 -16.79 -3.97 7.74
N SER A 212 -17.05 -5.06 7.02
CA SER A 212 -16.14 -6.15 6.70
C SER A 212 -16.01 -6.36 5.18
N VAL A 213 -15.19 -7.33 4.77
CA VAL A 213 -15.08 -7.73 3.36
C VAL A 213 -16.37 -8.40 2.86
N ASP A 214 -17.11 -9.08 3.74
CA ASP A 214 -18.36 -9.76 3.38
C ASP A 214 -19.48 -8.78 3.03
N ASP A 215 -19.34 -7.52 3.43
CA ASP A 215 -20.27 -6.43 3.09
C ASP A 215 -20.08 -5.88 1.67
N LEU A 216 -19.04 -6.31 0.94
CA LEU A 216 -18.85 -5.94 -0.47
C LEU A 216 -19.82 -6.71 -1.36
N ALA A 217 -20.70 -5.98 -2.05
CA ALA A 217 -21.62 -6.52 -3.02
C ALA A 217 -20.87 -7.17 -4.21
N PRO A 218 -21.47 -8.16 -4.88
CA PRO A 218 -20.85 -8.82 -6.03
C PRO A 218 -20.40 -7.86 -7.15
N SER A 219 -21.20 -6.83 -7.45
CA SER A 219 -20.85 -5.81 -8.46
C SER A 219 -19.61 -5.00 -8.06
N THR A 220 -19.51 -4.62 -6.79
CA THR A 220 -18.34 -3.91 -6.24
C THR A 220 -17.10 -4.79 -6.25
N ARG A 221 -17.24 -6.08 -5.91
CA ARG A 221 -16.14 -7.05 -6.00
C ARG A 221 -15.65 -7.19 -7.44
N GLY A 222 -16.53 -7.35 -8.41
CA GLY A 222 -16.17 -7.40 -9.84
C GLY A 222 -15.46 -6.13 -10.31
N LEU A 223 -15.86 -4.96 -9.80
CA LEU A 223 -15.15 -3.71 -10.09
C LEU A 223 -13.74 -3.68 -9.49
N ILE A 224 -13.55 -4.16 -8.25
CA ILE A 224 -12.22 -4.33 -7.64
C ILE A 224 -11.38 -5.30 -8.47
N GLU A 225 -11.92 -6.43 -8.91
CA GLU A 225 -11.21 -7.41 -9.76
C GLU A 225 -10.71 -6.79 -11.06
N ILE A 226 -11.53 -5.94 -11.68
CA ILE A 226 -11.19 -5.28 -12.95
C ILE A 226 -10.12 -4.21 -12.74
N LYS A 227 -10.26 -3.38 -11.69
CA LYS A 227 -9.43 -2.20 -11.48
C LYS A 227 -8.15 -2.50 -10.72
N GLU A 228 -8.19 -3.40 -9.75
CA GLU A 228 -7.07 -3.72 -8.86
C GLU A 228 -6.21 -4.90 -9.36
N LYS A 229 -6.20 -5.14 -10.68
CA LYS A 229 -5.51 -6.27 -11.33
C LYS A 229 -4.03 -6.36 -10.99
N LEU A 230 -3.35 -5.23 -10.85
CA LEU A 230 -1.93 -5.24 -10.49
C LEU A 230 -1.74 -5.95 -9.14
N LEU A 231 -2.48 -5.55 -8.11
CA LEU A 231 -2.38 -6.16 -6.78
C LEU A 231 -2.82 -7.63 -6.75
N LEU A 232 -3.81 -8.00 -7.56
CA LEU A 232 -4.32 -9.37 -7.64
C LEU A 232 -3.39 -10.33 -8.38
N ASN A 233 -2.70 -9.86 -9.40
CA ASN A 233 -1.85 -10.69 -10.25
C ASN A 233 -0.39 -10.77 -9.77
N LEU A 234 0.01 -9.90 -8.84
CA LEU A 234 1.31 -10.00 -8.18
C LEU A 234 1.33 -11.25 -7.28
N GLY A 235 2.16 -12.24 -7.62
CA GLY A 235 2.32 -13.48 -6.86
C GLY A 235 1.60 -14.71 -7.44
N ILE A 236 1.19 -14.69 -8.72
CA ILE A 236 0.77 -15.92 -9.43
C ILE A 236 1.98 -16.76 -9.91
N ASN A 237 3.20 -16.23 -9.76
CA ASN A 237 4.45 -16.90 -10.17
C ASN A 237 5.34 -17.38 -9.00
N ASP A 238 4.81 -17.47 -7.78
CA ASP A 238 5.49 -18.11 -6.63
C ASP A 238 5.21 -19.62 -6.59
#